data_AF-A0A938SZ81-F1
#
_entry.id   AF-A0A938SZ81-F1
#
_cell.length_a   1.000
_cell.length_b   1.000
_cell.length_c   1.000
_cell.angle_alpha   90.00
_cell.angle_beta   90.00
_cell.angle_gamma   90.00
#
_symmetry.space_group_name_H-M   'P 1'
#
loop_
_entity.id
_entity.type
_entity.pdbx_description
1 polymer ?
#
loop_
_entity_poly.entity_id
_entity_poly.type
_entity_poly.pdbx_seq_one_letter_code
_entity_poly.pdbx_strand_id
1 'polypeptide(L)'
;MTATSALRLFISLFWLFALLKFVPPSASSDWPPPSLQAWTTEREAKTIPPSLGVALATLAGASIISSVGLLCLRRWAAPMFLASTLLSYVAVALLGPSVSHGASYACEGVAAVCAGIVISLSYGSDALRAKGT
;
A
#
# COMPACT_ATOMS: atom_id res chain seq x y z
N MET A 1 21.78 13.74 -4.71
CA MET A 1 21.05 12.79 -3.84
C MET A 1 21.47 11.38 -4.24
N THR A 2 21.88 10.52 -3.32
CA THR A 2 22.29 9.13 -3.66
C THR A 2 21.06 8.25 -3.90
N ALA A 3 21.19 7.23 -4.75
CA ALA A 3 20.09 6.30 -5.07
C ALA A 3 19.53 5.61 -3.81
N THR A 4 20.39 5.34 -2.84
CA THR A 4 20.04 4.80 -1.51
C THR A 4 19.16 5.76 -0.69
N SER A 5 19.50 7.05 -0.65
CA SER A 5 18.70 8.05 0.07
C SER A 5 17.36 8.28 -0.61
N ALA A 6 17.32 8.25 -1.95
CA ALA A 6 16.08 8.30 -2.71
C ALA A 6 15.17 7.11 -2.40
N LEU A 7 15.70 5.88 -2.41
CA LEU A 7 14.94 4.67 -2.07
C LEU A 7 14.26 4.78 -0.70
N ARG A 8 15.00 5.19 0.33
CA ARG A 8 14.47 5.36 1.69
C ARG A 8 13.39 6.44 1.76
N LEU A 9 13.63 7.58 1.11
CA LEU A 9 12.65 8.67 1.04
C LEU A 9 11.33 8.18 0.42
N PHE A 10 11.39 7.50 -0.72
CA PHE A 10 10.19 7.04 -1.43
C PHE A 10 9.47 5.91 -0.70
N ILE A 11 10.16 5.03 0.04
CA ILE A 11 9.51 4.04 0.92
C ILE A 11 8.79 4.75 2.07
N SER A 12 9.42 5.74 2.68
CA SER A 12 8.78 6.53 3.75
C SER A 12 7.58 7.29 3.23
N LEU A 13 7.66 7.90 2.05
CA LEU A 13 6.52 8.57 1.40
C LEU A 13 5.42 7.57 1.06
N PHE A 14 5.76 6.40 0.51
CA PHE A 14 4.79 5.34 0.25
C PHE A 14 4.00 4.99 1.52
N TRP A 15 4.68 4.76 2.64
CA TRP A 15 4.02 4.45 3.91
C TRP A 15 3.23 5.63 4.48
N LEU A 16 3.74 6.86 4.35
CA LEU A 16 3.02 8.06 4.76
C LEU A 16 1.66 8.15 4.06
N PHE A 17 1.65 8.02 2.72
CA PHE A 17 0.40 8.06 1.94
C PHE A 17 -0.46 6.81 2.15
N ALA A 18 0.14 5.64 2.32
CA ALA A 18 -0.56 4.40 2.62
C ALA A 18 -1.25 4.44 4.00
N LEU A 19 -0.72 5.19 4.96
CA LEU A 19 -1.33 5.39 6.28
C LEU A 19 -2.36 6.51 6.27
N LEU A 20 -2.11 7.60 5.52
CA LEU A 20 -3.04 8.74 5.41
C LEU A 20 -4.42 8.33 4.89
N LYS A 21 -4.53 7.28 4.09
CA LYS A 21 -5.83 6.76 3.62
C LYS A 21 -6.72 6.19 4.73
N PHE A 22 -6.13 5.81 5.86
CA PHE A 22 -6.85 5.30 7.04
C PHE A 22 -7.21 6.41 8.03
N VAL A 23 -6.72 7.64 7.81
CA VAL A 23 -7.07 8.76 8.68
C VAL A 23 -8.52 9.13 8.38
N PRO A 24 -9.44 8.98 9.35
CA PRO A 24 -10.82 9.40 9.16
C PRO A 24 -10.84 10.91 8.91
N PRO A 25 -11.70 11.42 8.00
CA PRO A 25 -11.82 12.86 7.81
C PRO A 25 -12.27 13.48 9.13
N SER A 26 -11.38 14.26 9.76
CA SER A 26 -11.62 14.91 11.05
C SER A 26 -12.61 16.09 10.98
N ALA A 27 -13.38 16.21 9.90
CA ALA A 27 -14.05 17.46 9.53
C ALA A 27 -15.60 17.42 9.54
N SER A 28 -16.25 16.34 9.93
CA SER A 28 -17.70 16.36 10.16
C SER A 28 -18.14 15.21 11.06
N SER A 29 -18.92 15.50 12.12
CA SER A 29 -19.49 14.51 13.04
C SER A 29 -20.37 13.44 12.36
N ASP A 30 -20.78 13.69 11.12
CA ASP A 30 -21.82 12.92 10.43
C ASP A 30 -21.29 12.16 9.20
N TRP A 31 -19.97 12.04 9.05
CA TRP A 31 -19.38 11.29 7.93
C TRP A 31 -18.93 9.87 8.36
N PRO A 32 -19.28 8.82 7.61
CA PRO A 32 -20.10 8.82 6.38
C PRO A 32 -21.60 9.01 6.68
N PRO A 33 -22.38 9.63 5.77
CA PRO A 33 -23.80 9.84 5.96
C PRO A 33 -24.53 8.50 6.20
N PRO A 34 -25.66 8.48 6.92
CA PRO A 34 -26.33 7.25 7.36
C PRO A 34 -26.66 6.27 6.22
N SER A 35 -26.96 6.79 5.03
CA SER A 35 -27.20 5.98 3.82
C SER A 35 -25.96 5.23 3.34
N LEU A 36 -24.78 5.84 3.47
CA LEU A 36 -23.50 5.20 3.14
C LEU A 36 -23.10 4.19 4.21
N GLN A 37 -23.37 4.46 5.50
CA GLN A 37 -23.14 3.50 6.59
C GLN A 37 -23.99 2.23 6.43
N ALA A 38 -25.26 2.38 6.07
CA ALA A 38 -26.14 1.24 5.82
C ALA A 38 -25.64 0.39 4.64
N TRP A 39 -25.20 1.04 3.56
CA TRP A 39 -24.64 0.35 2.39
C TRP A 39 -23.32 -0.37 2.71
N THR A 40 -22.40 0.25 3.45
CA THR A 40 -21.13 -0.40 3.83
C THR A 40 -21.38 -1.58 4.75
N THR A 41 -22.27 -1.43 5.74
CA THR A 41 -22.57 -2.50 6.71
C THR A 41 -23.24 -3.70 6.04
N GLU A 42 -24.20 -3.47 5.13
CA GLU A 42 -24.86 -4.56 4.41
C GLU A 42 -23.90 -5.27 3.43
N ARG A 43 -22.98 -4.53 2.83
CA ARG A 43 -21.99 -5.09 1.91
C ARG A 43 -20.87 -5.82 2.65
N GLU A 44 -20.31 -5.27 3.72
CA GLU A 44 -19.28 -5.94 4.53
C GLU A 44 -19.79 -7.26 5.11
N ALA A 45 -21.04 -7.30 5.58
CA ALA A 45 -21.68 -8.51 6.09
C ALA A 45 -21.89 -9.62 5.03
N LYS A 46 -21.97 -9.26 3.74
CA LYS A 46 -22.20 -10.21 2.64
C LYS A 46 -20.97 -10.56 1.80
N THR A 47 -19.90 -9.75 1.83
CA THR A 47 -18.95 -9.71 0.68
C THR A 47 -17.50 -10.08 1.00
N ILE A 48 -17.06 -10.09 2.27
CA ILE A 48 -15.67 -10.44 2.61
C ILE A 48 -15.62 -11.83 3.27
N PRO A 49 -15.33 -12.92 2.53
CA PRO A 49 -15.12 -14.21 3.14
C PRO A 49 -13.89 -14.18 4.06
N PRO A 50 -13.89 -14.92 5.19
CA PRO A 50 -12.79 -14.89 6.14
C PRO A 50 -11.44 -15.30 5.54
N SER A 51 -11.44 -16.15 4.50
CA SER A 51 -10.26 -16.49 3.71
C SER A 51 -9.63 -15.29 3.00
N LEU A 52 -10.45 -14.37 2.50
CA LEU A 52 -9.98 -13.14 1.86
C LEU A 52 -9.40 -12.16 2.91
N GLY A 53 -9.99 -12.11 4.11
CA GLY A 53 -9.43 -11.33 5.22
C GLY A 53 -8.03 -11.80 5.62
N VAL A 54 -7.81 -13.12 5.73
CA VAL A 54 -6.49 -13.70 6.00
C VAL A 54 -5.52 -13.44 4.84
N ALA A 55 -5.97 -13.54 3.60
CA ALA A 55 -5.15 -13.23 2.43
C ALA A 55 -4.70 -11.76 2.41
N LEU A 56 -5.58 -10.82 2.75
CA LEU A 56 -5.25 -9.39 2.84
C LEU A 56 -4.27 -9.10 3.99
N ALA A 57 -4.48 -9.74 5.16
CA ALA A 57 -3.59 -9.59 6.30
C ALA A 57 -2.17 -10.12 6.00
N THR A 58 -2.07 -11.28 5.34
CA THR A 58 -0.77 -11.83 4.91
C THR A 58 -0.09 -10.96 3.87
N LEU A 59 -0.84 -10.38 2.93
CA LEU A 59 -0.33 -9.40 1.96
C LEU A 59 0.22 -8.14 2.63
N ALA A 60 -0.52 -7.59 3.61
CA ALA A 60 -0.07 -6.45 4.39
C ALA A 60 1.22 -6.79 5.15
N GLY A 61 1.30 -7.97 5.77
CA GLY A 61 2.52 -8.46 6.42
C GLY A 61 3.71 -8.57 5.46
N ALA A 62 3.50 -9.14 4.26
CA ALA A 62 4.54 -9.25 3.24
C ALA A 62 5.02 -7.87 2.74
N SER A 63 4.11 -6.90 2.60
CA SER A 63 4.44 -5.52 2.24
C SER A 63 5.28 -4.81 3.32
N ILE A 64 4.96 -5.03 4.60
CA ILE A 64 5.75 -4.50 5.73
C ILE A 64 7.15 -5.13 5.74
N ILE A 65 7.24 -6.46 5.69
CA ILE A 65 8.52 -7.19 5.75
C ILE A 65 9.42 -6.78 4.58
N SER A 66 8.88 -6.69 3.37
CA SER A 66 9.63 -6.26 2.19
C SER A 66 10.04 -4.79 2.27
N SER A 67 9.18 -3.90 2.78
CA SER A 67 9.54 -2.49 3.02
C SER A 67 10.68 -2.34 4.02
N VAL A 68 10.62 -3.06 5.14
CA VAL A 68 11.71 -3.09 6.15
C VAL A 68 12.99 -3.63 5.54
N GLY A 69 12.90 -4.70 4.75
CA GLY A 69 14.03 -5.26 4.00
C GLY A 69 14.66 -4.24 3.03
N LEU A 70 13.84 -3.46 2.32
CA LEU A 70 14.29 -2.41 1.42
C LEU A 70 14.92 -1.22 2.17
N LEU A 71 14.39 -0.81 3.33
CA LEU A 71 15.02 0.19 4.19
C LEU A 71 16.41 -0.27 4.69
N CYS A 72 16.54 -1.57 4.95
CA CYS A 72 17.79 -2.24 5.30
C CYS A 72 18.71 -2.50 4.09
N LEU A 73 18.26 -2.16 2.86
CA LEU A 73 18.97 -2.35 1.59
C LEU A 73 19.26 -3.81 1.26
N ARG A 74 18.34 -4.71 1.61
CA ARG A 74 18.44 -6.14 1.31
C ARG A 74 17.91 -6.44 -0.10
N ARG A 75 18.70 -7.12 -0.93
CA ARG A 75 18.32 -7.48 -2.30
C ARG A 75 17.10 -8.40 -2.39
N TRP A 76 16.92 -9.32 -1.44
CA TRP A 76 15.77 -10.23 -1.42
C TRP A 76 14.42 -9.50 -1.24
N ALA A 77 14.46 -8.28 -0.72
CA ALA A 77 13.26 -7.50 -0.42
C ALA A 77 12.62 -6.88 -1.68
N ALA A 78 13.40 -6.63 -2.74
CA ALA A 78 12.91 -6.07 -4.00
C ALA A 78 11.87 -6.97 -4.70
N PRO A 79 12.12 -8.27 -4.93
CA PRO A 79 11.11 -9.14 -5.55
C PRO A 79 9.89 -9.37 -4.65
N MET A 80 10.05 -9.41 -3.31
CA MET A 80 8.90 -9.50 -2.40
C MET A 80 8.05 -8.23 -2.40
N PHE A 81 8.66 -7.04 -2.49
CA PHE A 81 7.93 -5.78 -2.58
C PHE A 81 7.15 -5.69 -3.89
N LEU A 82 7.78 -6.07 -5.01
CA LEU A 82 7.11 -6.12 -6.32
C LEU A 82 5.92 -7.09 -6.31
N ALA A 83 6.12 -8.32 -5.84
CA ALA A 83 5.06 -9.33 -5.78
C ALA A 83 3.91 -8.87 -4.87
N SER A 84 4.19 -8.38 -3.66
CA SER A 84 3.15 -7.90 -2.75
C SER A 84 2.40 -6.69 -3.32
N THR A 85 3.09 -5.78 -4.00
CA THR A 85 2.46 -4.63 -4.66
C THR A 85 1.52 -5.06 -5.79
N LEU A 86 1.96 -5.98 -6.66
CA LEU A 86 1.14 -6.52 -7.75
C LEU A 86 -0.09 -7.27 -7.21
N LEU A 87 0.11 -8.16 -6.22
CA LEU A 87 -1.00 -8.87 -5.61
C LEU A 87 -1.98 -7.91 -4.92
N SER A 88 -1.50 -6.78 -4.37
CA SER A 88 -2.38 -5.78 -3.75
C SER A 88 -3.31 -5.15 -4.78
N TYR A 89 -2.81 -4.81 -5.97
CA TYR A 89 -3.65 -4.28 -7.06
C TYR A 89 -4.65 -5.30 -7.57
N VAL A 90 -4.25 -6.56 -7.70
CA VAL A 90 -5.15 -7.65 -8.08
C VAL A 90 -6.24 -7.84 -7.01
N ALA A 91 -5.87 -7.81 -5.73
CA ALA A 91 -6.82 -7.93 -4.63
C ALA A 91 -7.84 -6.77 -4.63
N VAL A 92 -7.39 -5.54 -4.88
CA VAL A 92 -8.28 -4.36 -5.01
C VAL A 92 -9.23 -4.54 -6.19
N ALA A 93 -8.76 -5.03 -7.34
CA ALA A 93 -9.63 -5.29 -8.49
C ALA A 93 -10.70 -6.36 -8.21
N LEU A 94 -10.37 -7.37 -7.39
CA LEU A 94 -11.29 -8.45 -7.01
C LEU A 94 -12.30 -8.06 -5.92
N LEU A 95 -11.92 -7.16 -5.00
CA LEU A 95 -12.80 -6.65 -3.94
C LEU A 95 -13.93 -5.76 -4.49
N GLY A 96 -13.80 -5.28 -5.74
CA GLY A 96 -14.79 -4.44 -6.39
C GLY A 96 -14.79 -2.99 -5.88
N PRO A 97 -15.74 -2.15 -6.35
CA PRO A 97 -15.73 -0.73 -6.07
C PRO A 97 -15.95 -0.46 -4.58
N SER A 98 -15.00 0.13 -3.86
CA SER A 98 -15.18 0.60 -2.48
C SER A 98 -15.67 2.05 -2.47
N VAL A 99 -16.42 2.44 -1.44
CA VAL A 99 -16.70 3.86 -1.18
C VAL A 99 -15.47 4.44 -0.50
N SER A 100 -14.50 4.82 -1.31
CA SER A 100 -13.34 5.60 -0.89
C SER A 100 -13.62 7.08 -1.16
N HIS A 101 -13.20 7.94 -0.23
CA HIS A 101 -13.21 9.38 -0.46
C HIS A 101 -12.27 9.73 -1.62
N GLY A 102 -12.57 10.82 -2.34
CA GLY A 102 -11.63 11.35 -3.34
C GLY A 102 -10.22 11.58 -2.79
N ALA A 103 -10.12 11.98 -1.51
CA ALA A 103 -8.85 12.11 -0.79
C ALA A 103 -8.10 10.77 -0.60
N SER A 104 -8.81 9.68 -0.31
CA SER A 104 -8.20 8.35 -0.21
C SER A 104 -7.73 7.83 -1.58
N TYR A 105 -8.49 8.07 -2.65
CA TYR A 105 -8.05 7.75 -4.02
C TYR A 105 -6.82 8.54 -4.44
N ALA A 106 -6.76 9.83 -4.09
CA ALA A 106 -5.58 10.65 -4.34
C ALA A 106 -4.35 10.11 -3.57
N CYS A 107 -4.52 9.73 -2.29
CA CYS A 107 -3.45 9.11 -1.51
C CYS A 107 -2.99 7.77 -2.11
N GLU A 108 -3.91 6.93 -2.59
CA GLU A 108 -3.58 5.68 -3.26
C GLU A 108 -2.85 5.91 -4.58
N GLY A 109 -3.23 6.92 -5.36
CA GLY A 109 -2.52 7.32 -6.58
C GLY A 109 -1.08 7.76 -6.28
N VAL A 110 -0.87 8.59 -5.26
CA VAL A 110 0.47 9.04 -4.88
C VAL A 110 1.31 7.87 -4.33
N ALA A 111 0.71 7.00 -3.52
CA ALA A 111 1.36 5.79 -3.03
C ALA A 111 1.75 4.85 -4.20
N ALA A 112 0.90 4.70 -5.21
CA ALA A 112 1.18 3.92 -6.42
C ALA A 112 2.40 4.46 -7.17
N VAL A 113 2.47 5.78 -7.35
CA VAL A 113 3.62 6.45 -7.98
C VAL A 113 4.88 6.21 -7.15
N CYS A 114 4.80 6.35 -5.83
CA CYS A 114 5.93 6.07 -4.94
C CYS A 114 6.39 4.61 -5.06
N ALA A 115 5.47 3.65 -5.08
CA ALA A 115 5.78 2.24 -5.24
C ALA A 115 6.48 1.96 -6.59
N GLY A 116 6.00 2.56 -7.68
CA GLY A 116 6.65 2.49 -8.99
C GLY A 116 8.08 3.04 -8.98
N ILE A 117 8.30 4.17 -8.32
CA ILE A 117 9.65 4.76 -8.15
C ILE A 117 10.53 3.84 -7.29
N VAL A 118 10.01 3.25 -6.20
CA VAL A 118 10.76 2.29 -5.37
C VAL A 118 11.17 1.08 -6.19
N ILE A 119 10.28 0.52 -7.01
CA ILE A 119 10.58 -0.60 -7.90
C ILE A 119 11.66 -0.18 -8.92
N SER A 120 11.48 0.97 -9.58
CA SER A 120 12.44 1.48 -10.56
C SER A 120 13.83 1.71 -9.95
N LEU A 121 13.91 2.23 -8.73
CA LEU A 121 15.17 2.40 -8.02
C LEU A 121 15.76 1.07 -7.56
N SER A 122 14.93 0.11 -7.17
CA SER A 122 15.38 -1.20 -6.70
C SER A 122 16.02 -2.04 -7.82
N TYR A 123 15.46 -1.97 -9.04
CA TYR A 123 15.93 -2.77 -10.18
C TYR A 123 16.79 -1.98 -11.18
N GLY A 124 16.57 -0.67 -11.30
CA GLY A 124 17.23 0.20 -12.28
C GLY A 124 18.41 1.00 -11.73
N SER A 125 18.75 0.87 -10.44
CA SER A 125 19.88 1.59 -9.83
C SER A 125 20.76 0.68 -8.97
N ASP A 126 22.00 1.12 -8.70
CA ASP A 126 22.93 0.41 -7.82
C ASP A 126 22.58 0.54 -6.32
N ALA A 127 21.43 1.12 -5.96
CA ALA A 127 21.01 1.34 -4.56
C ALA A 127 21.03 0.08 -3.69
N LEU A 128 20.69 -1.08 -4.28
CA LEU A 128 20.71 -2.39 -3.62
C LEU A 128 21.98 -3.22 -3.97
N ARG A 129 22.83 -2.74 -4.88
CA ARG A 129 24.04 -3.46 -5.29
C ARG A 129 25.17 -3.32 -4.29
N ALA A 130 25.32 -2.15 -3.66
CA ALA A 130 26.42 -1.83 -2.75
C ALA A 130 26.48 -2.66 -1.44
N LYS A 131 25.43 -3.41 -1.09
CA LYS A 131 25.33 -4.17 0.17
C LYS A 131 25.12 -5.68 -0.02
N GLY A 132 25.23 -6.15 -1.27
CA GLY A 132 24.92 -7.52 -1.68
C GLY A 132 26.13 -8.30 -2.18
N THR A 133 27.27 -8.14 -1.51
CA THR A 133 28.40 -9.09 -1.47
C THR A 133 28.58 -9.52 -0.04
#